data_AF-A0A848SA02-F1
#
_entry.id   AF-A0A848SA02-F1
#
_cell.length_a   1.000
_cell.length_b   1.000
_cell.length_c   1.000
_cell.angle_alpha   90.00
_cell.angle_beta   90.00
_cell.angle_gamma   90.00
#
_symmetry.space_group_name_H-M   'P 1'
#
loop_
_entity.id
_entity.type
_entity.pdbx_description
1 polymer ?
#
loop_
_entity_poly.entity_id
_entity_poly.type
_entity_poly.pdbx_seq_one_letter_code
_entity_poly.pdbx_strand_id
1 'polypeptide(L)'
;MKKQYVILGLFLGCLQFTQAQFTLDGEFRPRTEYRNGFGSLIADDADAGFGISTRARLNAGYQTEAYKFYLSMQDVMVWGENRQILPYDLNNSFAIFQAWAEINLGSGWSTKLGRQVLSYDDQRILGGLDWAQQGRNHDAGLIKYKKDKFMLDVALAFNQDYSNPTGFVNAGTA
;
A
#
# COMPACT_ATOMS: atom_id res chain seq x y z
N MET A 1 -18.83 36.78 -22.31
CA MET A 1 -18.12 37.40 -21.17
C MET A 1 -18.94 37.42 -19.89
N LYS A 2 -20.05 38.17 -19.75
CA LYS A 2 -20.82 38.26 -18.48
C LYS A 2 -21.28 36.89 -17.92
N LYS A 3 -21.78 35.99 -18.76
CA LYS A 3 -22.20 34.64 -18.36
C LYS A 3 -21.03 33.75 -17.88
N GLN A 4 -19.82 33.95 -18.41
CA GLN A 4 -18.64 33.19 -18.01
C GLN A 4 -18.18 33.57 -16.60
N TYR A 5 -18.27 34.85 -16.23
CA TYR A 5 -17.98 35.31 -14.86
C TYR A 5 -19.00 34.79 -13.84
N VAL A 6 -20.27 34.66 -14.23
CA VAL A 6 -21.31 34.05 -13.37
C VAL A 6 -21.04 32.56 -13.16
N ILE A 7 -20.70 31.82 -14.22
CA ILE A 7 -20.36 30.39 -14.12
C ILE A 7 -19.10 30.19 -13.28
N LEU A 8 -18.07 31.00 -13.49
CA LEU A 8 -16.83 30.95 -12.69
C LEU A 8 -17.09 31.31 -11.22
N GLY A 9 -17.93 32.31 -10.95
CA GLY A 9 -18.34 32.68 -9.59
C GLY A 9 -19.12 31.58 -8.89
N LEU A 10 -20.04 30.90 -9.59
CA LEU A 10 -20.75 29.73 -9.06
C LEU A 10 -19.80 28.56 -8.79
N PHE A 11 -18.88 28.29 -9.72
CA PHE A 11 -17.88 27.23 -9.55
C PHE A 11 -16.97 27.47 -8.34
N LEU A 12 -16.45 28.69 -8.19
CA LEU A 12 -15.61 29.07 -7.03
C LEU A 12 -16.41 29.06 -5.71
N GLY A 13 -17.69 29.44 -5.74
CA GLY A 13 -18.57 29.36 -4.58
C GLY A 13 -18.84 27.92 -4.11
N CYS A 14 -18.97 26.97 -5.04
CA CYS A 14 -19.15 25.56 -4.72
C CYS A 14 -17.92 24.91 -4.07
N LEU A 15 -16.70 25.36 -4.40
CA LEU A 15 -15.46 24.82 -3.82
C LEU A 15 -15.39 25.02 -2.29
N GLN A 16 -16.02 26.06 -1.75
CA GLN A 16 -16.02 26.38 -0.32
C GLN A 16 -16.82 25.36 0.53
N PHE A 17 -17.72 24.60 -0.09
CA PHE A 17 -18.55 23.59 0.58
C PHE A 17 -18.04 22.17 0.40
N THR A 18 -16.87 22.00 -0.23
CA THR A 18 -16.27 20.68 -0.41
C THR A 18 -15.71 20.18 0.92
N GLN A 19 -16.29 19.10 1.44
CA GLN A 19 -15.72 18.35 2.55
C GLN A 19 -14.60 17.47 1.97
N ALA A 20 -13.38 17.56 2.51
CA ALA A 20 -12.23 16.78 2.06
C ALA A 20 -12.31 15.31 2.55
N GLN A 21 -13.36 14.61 2.14
CA GLN A 21 -13.56 13.19 2.44
C GLN A 21 -12.67 12.29 1.57
N PHE A 22 -12.31 12.76 0.38
CA PHE A 22 -11.45 12.04 -0.56
C PHE A 22 -10.02 12.61 -0.54
N THR A 23 -9.03 11.72 -0.55
CA THR A 23 -7.62 12.06 -0.68
C THR A 23 -7.01 11.30 -1.85
N LEU A 24 -6.16 11.96 -2.63
CA LEU A 24 -5.33 11.34 -3.65
C LEU A 24 -3.90 11.82 -3.45
N ASP A 25 -2.99 10.89 -3.21
CA ASP A 25 -1.57 11.16 -3.00
C ASP A 25 -0.70 10.12 -3.70
N GLY A 26 0.59 10.40 -3.84
CA GLY A 26 1.51 9.50 -4.52
C GLY A 26 2.92 9.55 -3.94
N GLU A 27 3.65 8.47 -4.19
CA GLU A 27 5.05 8.30 -3.83
C GLU A 27 5.86 8.02 -5.10
N PHE A 28 7.00 8.68 -5.24
CA PHE A 28 8.02 8.33 -6.24
C PHE A 28 9.38 8.29 -5.56
N ARG A 29 9.93 7.09 -5.38
CA ARG A 29 11.09 6.85 -4.53
C ARG A 29 12.16 6.02 -5.24
N PRO A 30 13.10 6.67 -5.95
CA PRO A 30 14.28 6.00 -6.47
C PRO A 30 15.25 5.64 -5.33
N ARG A 31 16.00 4.56 -5.52
CA ARG A 31 17.05 4.08 -4.64
C ARG A 31 18.19 3.51 -5.46
N THR A 32 19.35 4.12 -5.32
CA THR A 32 20.61 3.61 -5.87
C THR A 32 21.29 2.73 -4.83
N GLU A 33 21.71 1.54 -5.23
CA GLU A 33 22.42 0.61 -4.36
C GLU A 33 23.70 0.13 -5.06
N TYR A 34 24.81 0.17 -4.32
CA TYR A 34 26.04 -0.51 -4.66
C TYR A 34 26.25 -1.62 -3.63
N ARG A 35 26.41 -2.86 -4.09
CA ARG A 35 26.45 -4.06 -3.24
C ARG A 35 27.67 -4.89 -3.57
N ASN A 36 28.58 -4.97 -2.61
CA ASN A 36 29.72 -5.87 -2.65
C ASN A 36 29.49 -7.03 -1.66
N GLY A 37 28.60 -7.95 -2.05
CA GLY A 37 28.03 -8.98 -1.17
C GLY A 37 26.70 -8.55 -0.52
N PHE A 38 25.80 -9.53 -0.29
CA PHE A 38 24.52 -9.35 0.39
C PHE A 38 24.05 -10.69 0.97
N GLY A 39 23.95 -10.79 2.30
CA GLY A 39 23.63 -12.04 3.00
C GLY A 39 24.81 -13.01 3.17
N SER A 40 25.82 -12.92 2.30
CA SER A 40 27.11 -13.61 2.38
C SER A 40 28.23 -12.77 1.77
N LEU A 41 29.47 -13.23 1.92
CA LEU A 41 30.62 -12.68 1.18
C LEU A 41 30.44 -12.89 -0.33
N ILE A 42 30.95 -11.95 -1.12
CA ILE A 42 31.03 -12.07 -2.58
C ILE A 42 32.13 -13.08 -2.96
N ALA A 43 32.02 -13.74 -4.11
CA ALA A 43 33.10 -14.55 -4.66
C ALA A 43 34.26 -13.65 -5.14
N ASP A 44 35.50 -14.14 -5.08
CA ASP A 44 36.70 -13.37 -5.42
C ASP A 44 36.72 -12.90 -6.89
N ASP A 45 36.01 -13.59 -7.79
CA ASP A 45 35.92 -13.33 -9.23
C ASP A 45 34.62 -12.66 -9.67
N ALA A 46 33.75 -12.24 -8.74
CA ALA A 46 32.49 -11.60 -9.06
C ALA A 46 32.55 -10.08 -8.90
N ASP A 47 31.97 -9.35 -9.86
CA ASP A 47 31.82 -7.91 -9.79
C ASP A 47 30.76 -7.49 -8.77
N ALA A 48 30.97 -6.34 -8.13
CA ALA A 48 29.96 -5.74 -7.27
C ALA A 48 28.71 -5.36 -8.06
N GLY A 49 27.53 -5.56 -7.45
CA GLY A 49 26.27 -5.14 -8.02
C GLY A 49 26.06 -3.63 -7.92
N PHE A 50 25.54 -3.02 -8.97
CA PHE A 50 25.07 -1.64 -8.96
C PHE A 50 23.71 -1.58 -9.64
N GLY A 51 22.75 -0.88 -9.04
CA GLY A 51 21.43 -0.74 -9.62
C GLY A 51 20.64 0.40 -9.02
N ILE A 52 19.63 0.85 -9.77
CA ILE A 52 18.64 1.81 -9.32
C ILE A 52 17.28 1.12 -9.35
N SER A 53 16.62 1.04 -8.19
CA SER A 53 15.24 0.62 -8.08
C SER A 53 14.35 1.83 -7.78
N THR A 54 13.15 1.88 -8.32
CA THR A 54 12.16 2.91 -8.02
C THR A 54 10.89 2.26 -7.54
N ARG A 55 10.39 2.73 -6.40
CA ARG A 55 9.00 2.50 -6.01
C ARG A 55 8.14 3.68 -6.46
N ALA A 56 7.03 3.38 -7.12
CA ALA A 56 5.94 4.31 -7.36
C ALA A 56 4.70 3.82 -6.61
N ARG A 57 3.98 4.72 -5.92
CA ARG A 57 2.65 4.45 -5.36
C ARG A 57 1.67 5.53 -5.75
N LEU A 58 0.42 5.11 -5.97
CA LEU A 58 -0.73 6.01 -6.02
C LEU A 58 -1.75 5.54 -4.99
N ASN A 59 -2.13 6.45 -4.10
CA ASN A 59 -2.97 6.17 -2.96
C ASN A 59 -4.26 6.99 -3.06
N ALA A 60 -5.39 6.32 -2.91
CA ALA A 60 -6.70 6.94 -2.84
C ALA A 60 -7.36 6.58 -1.50
N GLY A 61 -7.76 7.60 -0.75
CA GLY A 61 -8.48 7.46 0.51
C GLY A 61 -9.87 8.05 0.41
N TYR A 62 -10.84 7.45 1.09
CA TYR A 62 -12.15 8.05 1.32
C TYR A 62 -12.58 7.84 2.76
N GLN A 63 -13.05 8.89 3.44
CA GLN A 63 -13.43 8.83 4.85
C GLN A 63 -14.78 9.49 5.11
N THR A 64 -15.64 8.76 5.83
CA THR A 64 -16.88 9.22 6.44
C THR A 64 -16.84 8.97 7.95
N GLU A 65 -17.90 9.32 8.68
CA GLU A 65 -18.04 8.97 10.10
C GLU A 65 -18.26 7.46 10.32
N ALA A 66 -18.91 6.80 9.37
CA ALA A 66 -19.28 5.40 9.47
C ALA A 66 -18.20 4.45 8.96
N TYR A 67 -17.45 4.85 7.93
CA TYR A 67 -16.42 4.01 7.33
C TYR A 67 -15.30 4.79 6.64
N LYS A 68 -14.18 4.11 6.46
CA LYS A 68 -13.01 4.54 5.69
C LYS A 68 -12.68 3.50 4.63
N PHE A 69 -12.28 3.95 3.46
CA PHE A 69 -11.77 3.13 2.39
C PHE A 69 -10.37 3.61 2.01
N TYR A 70 -9.49 2.67 1.66
CA TYR A 70 -8.16 3.00 1.20
C TYR A 70 -7.70 2.00 0.14
N LEU A 71 -7.18 2.56 -0.96
CA LEU A 71 -6.57 1.83 -2.05
C LEU A 71 -5.17 2.39 -2.30
N SER A 72 -4.18 1.51 -2.39
CA SER A 72 -2.81 1.85 -2.75
C SER A 72 -2.35 0.90 -3.85
N MET A 73 -2.10 1.47 -5.02
CA MET A 73 -1.46 0.77 -6.14
C MET A 73 0.04 1.04 -6.06
N GLN A 74 0.85 0.01 -6.24
CA GLN A 74 2.30 0.09 -6.14
C GLN A 74 2.96 -0.60 -7.33
N ASP A 75 4.05 -0.01 -7.80
CA ASP A 75 5.00 -0.67 -8.68
C ASP A 75 6.44 -0.50 -8.14
N VAL A 76 7.27 -1.51 -8.32
CA VAL A 76 8.68 -1.52 -7.95
C VAL A 76 9.49 -1.98 -9.15
N MET A 77 10.22 -1.07 -9.77
CA MET A 77 10.94 -1.31 -11.03
C MET A 77 12.43 -1.08 -10.86
N VAL A 78 13.24 -1.90 -11.51
CA VAL A 78 14.68 -1.70 -11.66
C VAL A 78 14.96 -1.07 -13.02
N TRP A 79 15.79 -0.03 -13.02
CA TRP A 79 16.05 0.74 -14.24
C TRP A 79 16.77 -0.14 -15.26
N GLY A 80 16.14 -0.32 -16.42
CA GLY A 80 16.67 -1.14 -17.51
C GLY A 80 16.39 -2.64 -17.38
N GLU A 81 15.54 -3.08 -16.43
CA GLU A 81 15.23 -4.51 -16.27
C GLU A 81 14.46 -5.10 -17.47
N ASN A 82 13.59 -4.30 -18.07
CA ASN A 82 12.80 -4.70 -19.24
C ASN A 82 13.53 -4.29 -20.53
N ARG A 83 13.71 -5.26 -21.44
CA ARG A 83 14.22 -4.99 -22.79
C ARG A 83 13.27 -4.05 -23.53
N GLN A 84 13.84 -3.07 -24.23
CA GLN A 84 13.08 -2.13 -25.05
C GLN A 84 12.25 -2.87 -26.12
N ILE A 85 11.02 -2.39 -26.37
CA ILE A 85 10.09 -2.91 -27.40
C ILE A 85 9.57 -4.33 -27.07
N LEU A 86 9.67 -4.78 -25.81
CA LEU A 86 8.93 -5.96 -25.38
C LEU A 86 7.42 -5.67 -25.42
N PRO A 87 6.60 -6.51 -26.08
CA PRO A 87 5.14 -6.33 -26.12
C PRO A 87 4.44 -6.55 -24.77
N TYR A 88 5.13 -7.18 -23.83
CA TYR A 88 4.62 -7.54 -22.51
C TYR A 88 5.62 -7.09 -21.43
N ASP A 89 5.11 -6.61 -20.31
CA ASP A 89 5.91 -6.30 -19.13
C ASP A 89 6.27 -7.61 -18.40
N LEU A 90 7.57 -7.86 -18.22
CA LEU A 90 8.08 -9.05 -17.53
C LEU A 90 8.33 -8.81 -16.04
N ASN A 91 8.29 -7.56 -15.57
CA ASN A 91 8.66 -7.22 -14.19
C ASN A 91 7.65 -7.78 -13.16
N ASN A 92 6.39 -8.04 -13.53
CA ASN A 92 5.35 -8.63 -12.67
C ASN A 92 5.29 -8.02 -11.25
N SER A 93 5.67 -6.75 -11.14
CA SER A 93 5.93 -6.02 -9.90
C SER A 93 4.74 -5.15 -9.48
N PHE A 94 3.89 -4.81 -10.44
CA PHE A 94 2.69 -4.03 -10.18
C PHE A 94 1.75 -4.82 -9.28
N ALA A 95 1.38 -4.22 -8.15
CA ALA A 95 0.53 -4.85 -7.15
C ALA A 95 -0.40 -3.84 -6.47
N ILE A 96 -1.52 -4.34 -5.99
CA ILE A 96 -2.30 -3.64 -4.96
C ILE A 96 -1.57 -3.82 -3.63
N PHE A 97 -0.96 -2.74 -3.14
CA PHE A 97 -0.21 -2.73 -1.88
C PHE A 97 -1.14 -2.64 -0.67
N GLN A 98 -2.23 -1.88 -0.76
CA GLN A 98 -3.30 -1.86 0.24
C GLN A 98 -4.66 -1.75 -0.45
N ALA A 99 -5.64 -2.47 0.06
CA ALA A 99 -7.04 -2.39 -0.34
C ALA A 99 -7.87 -2.85 0.85
N TRP A 100 -8.39 -1.89 1.60
CA TRP A 100 -9.11 -2.19 2.83
C TRP A 100 -10.25 -1.20 3.08
N ALA A 101 -11.22 -1.67 3.86
CA ALA A 101 -12.27 -0.84 4.44
C ALA A 101 -12.24 -0.95 5.97
N GLU A 102 -12.35 0.18 6.67
CA GLU A 102 -12.54 0.24 8.12
C GLU A 102 -13.96 0.73 8.42
N ILE A 103 -14.72 -0.02 9.19
CA ILE A 103 -16.12 0.25 9.53
C ILE A 103 -16.21 0.54 11.02
N ASN A 104 -16.83 1.66 11.38
CA ASN A 104 -17.14 2.02 12.75
C ASN A 104 -18.39 1.25 13.21
N LEU A 105 -18.23 0.43 14.25
CA LEU A 105 -19.29 -0.41 14.82
C LEU A 105 -19.96 0.28 16.02
N GLY A 106 -19.48 1.45 16.43
CA GLY A 106 -19.99 2.21 17.57
C GLY A 106 -19.41 1.77 18.91
N SER A 107 -19.64 2.58 19.96
CA SER A 107 -19.23 2.28 21.34
C SER A 107 -17.74 1.93 21.50
N GLY A 108 -16.88 2.55 20.69
CA GLY A 108 -15.43 2.31 20.70
C GLY A 108 -14.96 1.14 19.83
N TRP A 109 -15.87 0.39 19.18
CA TRP A 109 -15.53 -0.72 18.29
C TRP A 109 -15.39 -0.29 16.83
N SER A 110 -14.40 -0.84 16.14
CA SER A 110 -14.30 -0.81 14.68
C SER A 110 -13.75 -2.12 14.13
N THR A 111 -13.96 -2.37 12.84
CA THR A 111 -13.35 -3.49 12.13
C THR A 111 -12.68 -3.00 10.86
N LYS A 112 -11.51 -3.54 10.53
CA LYS A 112 -10.76 -3.22 9.32
C LYS A 112 -10.48 -4.50 8.54
N LEU A 113 -11.00 -4.57 7.33
CA LEU A 113 -10.99 -5.76 6.49
C LEU A 113 -10.26 -5.49 5.18
N GLY A 114 -9.38 -6.41 4.80
CA GLY A 114 -8.69 -6.41 3.51
C GLY A 114 -7.17 -6.35 3.64
N ARG A 115 -6.50 -6.07 2.52
CA ARG A 115 -5.05 -5.97 2.44
C ARG A 115 -4.57 -4.70 3.11
N GLN A 116 -3.82 -4.81 4.19
CA GLN A 116 -3.45 -3.68 5.03
C GLN A 116 -2.06 -3.80 5.65
N VAL A 117 -1.47 -2.66 5.99
CA VAL A 117 -0.28 -2.65 6.86
C VAL A 117 -0.72 -2.84 8.32
N LEU A 118 -0.04 -3.75 9.01
CA LEU A 118 -0.10 -3.88 10.47
C LEU A 118 1.18 -3.28 11.05
N SER A 119 1.06 -2.28 11.91
CA SER A 119 2.20 -1.55 12.47
C SER A 119 1.98 -1.30 13.96
N TYR A 120 2.74 -2.01 14.80
CA TYR A 120 2.61 -1.97 16.25
C TYR A 120 3.97 -1.81 16.92
N ASP A 121 4.01 -1.08 18.04
CA ASP A 121 5.20 -0.80 18.85
C ASP A 121 6.37 -0.21 18.04
N ASP A 122 6.14 0.91 17.35
CA ASP A 122 7.07 1.52 16.40
C ASP A 122 7.70 0.52 15.41
N GLN A 123 6.91 -0.44 14.94
CA GLN A 123 7.32 -1.49 14.01
C GLN A 123 8.15 -2.63 14.61
N ARG A 124 8.29 -2.73 15.93
CA ARG A 124 9.06 -3.79 16.61
C ARG A 124 8.31 -5.13 16.67
N ILE A 125 7.00 -5.10 16.89
CA ILE A 125 6.18 -6.33 16.91
C ILE A 125 5.73 -6.68 15.50
N LEU A 126 5.10 -5.71 14.82
CA LEU A 126 4.73 -5.80 13.41
C LEU A 126 5.04 -4.47 12.75
N GLY A 127 5.60 -4.51 11.55
CA GLY A 127 6.02 -3.33 10.82
C GLY A 127 5.73 -3.44 9.34
N GLY A 128 5.54 -2.29 8.69
CA GLY A 128 5.27 -2.20 7.26
C GLY A 128 6.50 -2.43 6.36
N LEU A 129 7.69 -2.67 6.94
CA LEU A 129 8.95 -2.88 6.23
C LEU A 129 9.20 -1.80 5.16
N ASP A 130 8.83 -0.55 5.44
CA ASP A 130 8.74 0.45 4.39
C ASP A 130 10.12 0.89 3.86
N TRP A 131 11.20 0.52 4.58
CA TRP A 131 12.57 0.63 4.10
C TRP A 131 12.85 -0.32 2.94
N ALA A 132 12.23 -1.49 2.80
CA ALA A 132 12.35 -2.29 1.58
C ALA A 132 11.56 -1.62 0.45
N GLN A 133 11.93 -1.80 -0.82
CA GLN A 133 11.15 -1.22 -1.93
C GLN A 133 9.81 -1.92 -2.11
N GLN A 134 9.61 -3.14 -1.61
CA GLN A 134 8.36 -3.88 -1.70
C GLN A 134 7.38 -3.48 -0.59
N GLY A 135 7.91 -3.20 0.61
CA GLY A 135 7.09 -3.00 1.81
C GLY A 135 6.48 -4.31 2.28
N ARG A 136 5.62 -4.25 3.29
CA ARG A 136 4.90 -5.40 3.83
C ARG A 136 3.45 -5.04 4.09
N ASN A 137 2.56 -5.89 3.62
CA ASN A 137 1.12 -5.85 3.88
C ASN A 137 0.63 -7.25 4.27
N HIS A 138 -0.59 -7.31 4.78
CA HIS A 138 -1.25 -8.54 5.21
C HIS A 138 -2.70 -8.50 4.73
N ASP A 139 -3.17 -9.60 4.17
CA ASP A 139 -4.60 -9.82 3.95
C ASP A 139 -5.20 -10.27 5.29
N ALA A 140 -5.90 -9.34 5.96
CA ALA A 140 -6.32 -9.53 7.35
C ALA A 140 -7.68 -8.94 7.67
N GLY A 141 -8.38 -9.59 8.60
CA GLY A 141 -9.48 -9.00 9.35
C GLY A 141 -8.98 -8.56 10.72
N LEU A 142 -9.23 -7.30 11.07
CA LEU A 142 -8.77 -6.67 12.31
C LEU A 142 -9.95 -6.07 13.07
N ILE A 143 -10.25 -6.58 14.26
CA ILE A 143 -11.22 -5.99 15.18
C ILE A 143 -10.47 -5.10 16.15
N LYS A 144 -10.97 -3.88 16.37
CA LYS A 144 -10.35 -2.85 17.19
C LYS A 144 -11.36 -2.38 18.23
N TYR A 145 -10.89 -2.18 19.45
CA TYR A 145 -11.64 -1.53 20.52
C TYR A 145 -10.78 -0.43 21.14
N LYS A 146 -11.35 0.76 21.25
CA LYS A 146 -10.69 1.91 21.88
C LYS A 146 -11.68 2.63 22.79
N LYS A 147 -11.31 2.74 24.07
CA LYS A 147 -12.04 3.55 25.06
C LYS A 147 -11.04 4.17 26.03
N ASP A 148 -11.10 5.49 26.16
CA ASP A 148 -10.18 6.28 26.99
C ASP A 148 -8.70 5.97 26.66
N LYS A 149 -7.97 5.39 27.60
CA LYS A 149 -6.56 4.97 27.45
C LYS A 149 -6.39 3.51 27.05
N PHE A 150 -7.47 2.73 27.01
CA PHE A 150 -7.43 1.31 26.67
C PHE A 150 -7.62 1.11 25.17
N MET A 151 -6.75 0.28 24.58
CA MET A 151 -6.80 -0.13 23.18
C MET A 151 -6.59 -1.64 23.10
N LEU A 152 -7.41 -2.31 22.30
CA LEU A 152 -7.30 -3.74 22.01
C LEU A 152 -7.52 -3.95 20.51
N ASP A 153 -6.57 -4.64 19.90
CA ASP A 153 -6.59 -4.98 18.48
C ASP A 153 -6.42 -6.51 18.36
N VAL A 154 -7.34 -7.16 17.64
CA VAL A 154 -7.30 -8.60 17.36
C VAL A 154 -7.33 -8.80 15.86
N ALA A 155 -6.22 -9.29 15.30
CA ALA A 155 -6.06 -9.50 13.87
C ALA A 155 -5.99 -11.00 13.53
N LEU A 156 -6.68 -11.39 12.47
CA LEU A 156 -6.50 -12.69 11.81
C LEU A 156 -6.07 -12.41 10.38
N ALA A 157 -4.84 -12.81 10.05
CA ALA A 157 -4.27 -12.72 8.71
C ALA A 157 -4.27 -14.09 8.03
N PHE A 158 -4.47 -14.12 6.72
CA PHE A 158 -4.55 -15.36 5.97
C PHE A 158 -3.90 -15.23 4.61
N ASN A 159 -3.06 -16.21 4.24
CA ASN A 159 -2.37 -16.24 2.96
C ASN A 159 -2.88 -17.41 2.14
N GLN A 160 -3.31 -17.13 0.91
CA GLN A 160 -3.78 -18.13 -0.04
C GLN A 160 -3.18 -17.85 -1.42
N ASP A 161 -2.95 -18.91 -2.17
CA ASP A 161 -2.57 -18.84 -3.57
C ASP A 161 -3.68 -19.44 -4.44
N TYR A 162 -3.93 -18.82 -5.60
CA TYR A 162 -4.88 -19.26 -6.61
C TYR A 162 -4.19 -19.76 -7.89
N SER A 163 -2.86 -19.88 -7.87
CA SER A 163 -2.06 -20.36 -9.01
C SER A 163 -2.24 -21.86 -9.33
N ASN A 164 -3.03 -22.61 -8.54
CA ASN A 164 -3.29 -24.02 -8.77
C ASN A 164 -4.55 -24.24 -9.63
N PRO A 165 -4.49 -25.08 -10.69
CA PRO A 165 -5.65 -25.47 -11.50
C PRO A 165 -6.86 -26.01 -10.71
N THR A 166 -6.63 -26.56 -9.51
CA THR A 166 -7.69 -27.09 -8.64
C THR A 166 -8.30 -26.06 -7.69
N GLY A 167 -7.92 -24.78 -7.80
CA GLY A 167 -8.44 -23.68 -6.99
C GLY A 167 -7.50 -23.24 -5.86
N PHE A 168 -8.06 -22.72 -4.77
CA PHE A 168 -7.28 -22.15 -3.67
C PHE A 168 -6.40 -23.20 -2.96
N VAL A 169 -5.12 -22.88 -2.80
CA VAL A 169 -4.19 -23.64 -1.96
C VAL A 169 -3.79 -22.76 -0.78
N ASN A 170 -3.84 -23.33 0.42
CA ASN A 170 -3.38 -22.66 1.63
C ASN A 170 -1.85 -22.68 1.67
N ALA A 171 -1.24 -21.50 1.74
CA ALA A 171 0.21 -21.36 1.88
C ALA A 171 0.52 -20.89 3.31
N GLY A 172 0.67 -21.85 4.23
CA GLY A 172 1.18 -21.58 5.58
C GLY A 172 0.12 -21.37 6.67
N THR A 173 -0.70 -22.40 6.94
CA THR A 173 -1.40 -22.56 8.23
C THR A 173 -0.52 -23.37 9.18
N ALA A 174 0.45 -22.69 9.80
CA ALA A 174 1.18 -23.23 10.96
C ALA A 174 0.93 -22.31 12.16
#